data_AF-A0A4W3J7B2-F1
#
_entry.id   AF-A0A4W3J7B2-F1
#
_cell.length_a   1.000
_cell.length_b   1.000
_cell.length_c   1.000
_cell.angle_alpha   90.00
_cell.angle_beta   90.00
_cell.angle_gamma   90.00
#
_symmetry.space_group_name_H-M   'P 1'
#
loop_
_entity.id
_entity.type
_entity.pdbx_description
1 polymer ?
#
loop_
_entity_poly.entity_id
_entity_poly.type
_entity_poly.pdbx_seq_one_letter_code
_entity_poly.pdbx_strand_id
1 'polypeptide(L)'
;MIDSEKATISSQFADEDDAESRKFLTNGFLGKTKYEEYQEEYHPGTTSFGISAFNLSNAIMGSGILGLSYAMANTGIILFVFLLFGVAILSLYSVHLLLEASKEGGSMVYEKLGERAFGLTGKIAAFSSITLQNIGAISSYLFIIKYELPEVIRAFLGIEEEWYLNGKYLVVIVSLSIILPLTFLKNLGYLGYTSGFSLTCMIFFLSVVIYKKSQIPCPLPLLGHHALNQTTLGNTSHDEKPKDDDDDMCKPKYFVFNSQTAYTIPILAFAFVCHPEVLPIYSELKGRSQKKMQHVSNVSITAMLIMYLMAALFGYLTFYDQVETELLHTYTQVYKFDTLLLLVRLAVLVAVTLTVPIVLFPIRTSIQELFFPGRSFNWLRHIGIAGFLLILNDLLVIFVPSIRDIFGFIGASAATMLIFILPSACYIKLVKKESMKSMQKIGAMIFLVIGIVFMIGSMTLIVFDWIHNPPGSGGH
;
A
#
# COMPACT_ATOMS: atom_id res chain seq x y z
N MET A 1 9.24 8.83 79.91
CA MET A 1 9.31 7.71 78.94
C MET A 1 9.38 8.35 77.56
N ILE A 2 10.61 8.37 77.00
CA ILE A 2 11.00 8.50 75.59
C ILE A 2 10.46 9.71 74.77
N ASP A 3 11.43 10.55 74.37
CA ASP A 3 11.43 11.57 73.31
C ASP A 3 10.84 11.11 71.97
N SER A 4 10.23 12.01 71.18
CA SER A 4 10.98 12.77 70.15
C SER A 4 10.08 13.49 69.16
N GLU A 5 10.47 14.72 68.90
CA GLU A 5 10.01 15.72 67.94
C GLU A 5 10.41 15.33 66.50
N LYS A 6 9.54 15.50 65.50
CA LYS A 6 9.74 16.30 64.26
C LYS A 6 8.93 15.85 63.04
N ALA A 7 8.40 16.90 62.40
CA ALA A 7 8.44 17.20 60.97
C ALA A 7 7.60 16.40 59.97
N THR A 8 6.71 17.18 59.34
CA THR A 8 6.09 17.07 58.03
C THR A 8 6.92 16.31 56.99
N ILE A 9 6.34 15.25 56.42
CA ILE A 9 6.70 14.72 55.10
C ILE A 9 5.42 14.52 54.31
N SER A 10 5.36 15.20 53.17
CA SER A 10 4.37 15.06 52.10
C SER A 10 4.42 13.64 51.50
N SER A 11 3.29 12.96 51.45
CA SER A 11 3.05 11.90 50.46
C SER A 11 1.69 12.08 49.80
N GLN A 12 1.70 12.57 48.56
CA GLN A 12 0.66 12.29 47.57
C GLN A 12 0.60 10.77 47.40
N PHE A 13 -0.53 10.13 47.69
CA PHE A 13 -1.03 8.86 47.12
C PHE A 13 -2.14 8.31 48.04
N ALA A 14 -3.38 8.72 47.79
CA ALA A 14 -4.68 8.20 48.27
C ALA A 14 -5.73 9.22 47.79
N ASP A 15 -6.84 8.98 47.08
CA ASP A 15 -7.53 7.81 46.56
C ASP A 15 -8.32 8.28 45.31
N GLU A 16 -8.09 7.73 44.11
CA GLU A 16 -8.92 8.00 42.90
C GLU A 16 -10.04 6.95 42.72
N ASP A 17 -9.93 5.78 43.34
CA ASP A 17 -10.89 4.66 43.17
C ASP A 17 -12.24 4.91 43.86
N ASP A 18 -12.30 5.80 44.84
CA ASP A 18 -13.50 6.07 45.64
C ASP A 18 -14.50 7.03 44.93
N ALA A 19 -14.05 7.69 43.85
CA ALA A 19 -14.89 8.55 43.03
C ALA A 19 -15.66 7.77 41.94
N GLU A 20 -15.12 6.65 41.48
CA GLU A 20 -15.73 5.83 40.42
C GLU A 20 -16.89 4.98 40.96
N SER A 21 -16.76 4.47 42.19
CA SER A 21 -17.80 3.65 42.84
C SER A 21 -19.08 4.45 43.16
N ARG A 22 -18.99 5.76 43.40
CA ARG A 22 -20.19 6.59 43.67
C ARG A 22 -20.99 6.93 42.42
N LYS A 23 -20.39 6.86 41.22
CA LYS A 23 -21.13 7.05 39.96
C LYS A 23 -21.99 5.84 39.58
N PHE A 24 -21.66 4.65 40.10
CA PHE A 24 -22.38 3.42 39.80
C PHE A 24 -23.74 3.28 40.51
N LEU A 25 -23.99 4.04 41.58
CA LEU A 25 -25.20 3.89 42.41
C LEU A 25 -26.33 4.88 42.09
N THR A 26 -26.11 5.91 41.26
CA THR A 26 -27.10 6.98 41.02
C THR A 26 -27.93 6.80 39.74
N ASN A 27 -27.61 5.81 38.89
CA ASN A 27 -28.35 5.58 37.63
C ASN A 27 -29.51 4.58 37.76
N GLY A 28 -29.84 4.12 38.96
CA GLY A 28 -31.10 3.43 39.23
C GLY A 28 -32.21 4.43 39.48
N PHE A 29 -33.22 4.47 38.60
CA PHE A 29 -34.41 5.34 38.58
C PHE A 29 -34.31 6.63 37.72
N LEU A 30 -34.49 6.48 36.41
CA LEU A 30 -35.68 7.03 35.74
C LEU A 30 -35.80 6.46 34.31
N GLY A 31 -36.81 5.63 34.09
CA GLY A 31 -37.23 5.30 32.73
C GLY A 31 -37.94 6.49 32.10
N LYS A 32 -37.45 6.94 30.93
CA LYS A 32 -38.26 7.61 29.90
C LYS A 32 -37.55 7.57 28.53
N THR A 33 -38.06 6.69 27.67
CA THR A 33 -38.27 6.87 26.22
C THR A 33 -37.06 7.17 25.32
N LYS A 34 -36.46 6.09 24.77
CA LYS A 34 -36.33 5.81 23.33
C LYS A 34 -35.90 6.99 22.43
N TYR A 35 -34.67 7.52 22.62
CA TYR A 35 -33.95 8.40 21.67
C TYR A 35 -32.42 8.37 21.92
N GLU A 36 -31.84 7.20 22.18
CA GLU A 36 -30.38 7.03 22.14
C GLU A 36 -30.00 6.50 20.76
N GLU A 37 -29.84 7.45 19.83
CA GLU A 37 -29.08 7.24 18.62
C GLU A 37 -27.65 6.88 19.03
N TYR A 38 -27.06 5.85 18.41
CA TYR A 38 -25.67 5.41 18.59
C TYR A 38 -24.69 6.58 18.44
N GLN A 39 -24.42 7.27 19.53
CA GLN A 39 -23.42 8.31 19.60
C GLN A 39 -22.09 7.57 19.76
N GLU A 40 -21.37 7.37 18.64
CA GLU A 40 -19.96 6.95 18.68
C GLU A 40 -19.25 7.86 19.70
N GLU A 41 -18.76 7.25 20.77
CA GLU A 41 -18.07 7.93 21.87
C GLU A 41 -16.95 8.80 21.28
N TYR A 42 -17.11 10.12 21.34
CA TYR A 42 -16.18 11.06 20.73
C TYR A 42 -14.87 11.07 21.51
N HIS A 43 -13.93 10.21 21.14
CA HIS A 43 -12.56 10.31 21.63
C HIS A 43 -11.81 11.41 20.85
N PRO A 44 -11.32 12.47 21.51
CA PRO A 44 -10.56 13.50 20.83
C PRO A 44 -9.25 12.91 20.30
N GLY A 45 -9.07 12.97 18.97
CA GLY A 45 -7.84 12.54 18.32
C GLY A 45 -6.60 13.26 18.86
N THR A 46 -5.50 12.52 19.03
CA THR A 46 -4.24 13.02 19.60
C THR A 46 -3.15 13.23 18.54
N THR A 47 -3.34 12.67 17.34
CA THR A 47 -2.32 12.62 16.29
C THR A 47 -2.13 13.97 15.61
N SER A 48 -0.87 14.40 15.44
CA SER A 48 -0.54 15.68 14.82
C SER A 48 -0.75 15.66 13.29
N PHE A 49 -0.78 16.83 12.65
CA PHE A 49 -0.92 16.95 11.19
C PHE A 49 0.22 16.23 10.46
N GLY A 50 1.48 16.43 10.88
CA GLY A 50 2.64 15.82 10.24
C GLY A 50 2.66 14.30 10.37
N ILE A 51 2.32 13.77 11.55
CA ILE A 51 2.22 12.32 11.76
C ILE A 51 1.11 11.72 10.90
N SER A 52 -0.04 12.40 10.80
CA SER A 52 -1.15 11.96 9.93
C SER A 52 -0.74 11.94 8.46
N ALA A 53 0.04 12.95 8.01
CA ALA A 53 0.59 12.99 6.67
C ALA A 53 1.60 11.87 6.41
N PHE A 54 2.45 11.54 7.38
CA PHE A 54 3.39 10.40 7.26
C PHE A 54 2.67 9.06 7.24
N ASN A 55 1.65 8.85 8.07
CA ASN A 55 0.83 7.64 8.04
C ASN A 55 0.15 7.48 6.68
N LEU A 56 -0.47 8.56 6.18
CA LEU A 56 -1.15 8.53 4.88
C LEU A 56 -0.17 8.36 3.72
N SER A 57 1.01 8.99 3.78
CA SER A 57 2.08 8.79 2.79
C SER A 57 2.59 7.35 2.81
N ASN A 58 2.78 6.74 3.98
CA ASN A 58 3.20 5.34 4.09
C ASN A 58 2.14 4.38 3.53
N ALA A 59 0.85 4.69 3.72
CA ALA A 59 -0.25 3.94 3.11
C ALA A 59 -0.28 4.02 1.59
N ILE A 60 0.03 5.20 1.02
CA ILE A 60 0.13 5.39 -0.43
C ILE A 60 1.38 4.67 -0.97
N MET A 61 2.55 5.02 -0.44
CA MET A 61 3.89 4.63 -0.91
C MET A 61 4.02 3.14 -1.20
N GLY A 62 3.64 2.33 -0.19
CA GLY A 62 3.63 0.87 -0.20
C GLY A 62 4.70 0.18 -1.06
N SER A 63 4.30 -0.93 -1.68
CA SER A 63 5.10 -1.70 -2.63
C SER A 63 4.90 -1.23 -4.07
N GLY A 64 3.88 -0.39 -4.31
CA GLY A 64 3.50 0.08 -5.64
C GLY A 64 4.62 0.81 -6.35
N ILE A 65 5.48 1.53 -5.61
CA ILE A 65 6.65 2.24 -6.14
C ILE A 65 7.60 1.34 -6.96
N LEU A 66 7.74 0.07 -6.57
CA LEU A 66 8.67 -0.87 -7.22
C LEU A 66 8.18 -1.35 -8.59
N GLY A 67 6.86 -1.26 -8.85
CA GLY A 67 6.25 -1.62 -10.14
C GLY A 67 6.10 -0.44 -11.11
N LEU A 68 6.46 0.79 -10.71
CA LEU A 68 6.20 1.98 -11.53
C LEU A 68 7.16 2.13 -12.72
N SER A 69 8.42 1.76 -12.56
CA SER A 69 9.39 1.78 -13.66
C SER A 69 8.99 0.77 -14.76
N TYR A 70 8.48 -0.40 -14.36
CA TYR A 70 7.88 -1.38 -15.28
C TYR A 70 6.69 -0.80 -16.03
N ALA A 71 5.78 -0.13 -15.31
CA ALA A 71 4.62 0.52 -15.93
C ALA A 71 5.03 1.63 -16.92
N MET A 72 6.09 2.39 -16.62
CA MET A 72 6.65 3.39 -17.55
C MET A 72 7.30 2.74 -18.78
N ALA A 73 8.06 1.66 -18.61
CA ALA A 73 8.66 0.93 -19.73
C ALA A 73 7.62 0.43 -20.75
N ASN A 74 6.44 0.03 -20.26
CA ASN A 74 5.36 -0.51 -21.08
C ASN A 74 4.36 0.53 -21.61
N THR A 75 4.52 1.81 -21.29
CA THR A 75 3.64 2.90 -21.78
C THR A 75 4.39 4.03 -22.46
N GLY A 76 5.69 4.14 -22.21
CA GLY A 76 6.49 5.29 -22.58
C GLY A 76 6.28 6.47 -21.64
N ILE A 77 7.23 7.40 -21.65
CA ILE A 77 7.31 8.49 -20.67
C ILE A 77 6.06 9.39 -20.68
N ILE A 78 5.59 9.79 -21.87
CA ILE A 78 4.51 10.80 -21.97
C ILE A 78 3.19 10.21 -21.49
N LEU A 79 2.84 9.02 -21.96
CA LEU A 79 1.61 8.34 -21.56
C LEU A 79 1.64 8.01 -20.07
N PHE A 80 2.78 7.51 -19.54
CA PHE A 80 2.92 7.23 -18.12
C PHE A 80 2.68 8.48 -17.26
N VAL A 81 3.32 9.60 -17.60
CA VAL A 81 3.15 10.87 -16.86
C VAL A 81 1.70 11.31 -16.88
N PHE A 82 1.05 11.29 -18.04
CA PHE A 82 -0.37 11.64 -18.14
C PHE A 82 -1.25 10.74 -17.25
N LEU A 83 -1.04 9.42 -17.29
CA LEU A 83 -1.79 8.46 -16.47
C LEU A 83 -1.52 8.65 -14.98
N LEU A 84 -0.26 8.86 -14.58
CA LEU A 84 0.15 9.07 -13.19
C LEU A 84 -0.54 10.30 -12.58
N PHE A 85 -0.48 11.44 -13.28
CA PHE A 85 -1.18 12.66 -12.86
C PHE A 85 -2.71 12.48 -12.85
N GLY A 86 -3.25 11.79 -13.87
CA GLY A 86 -4.67 11.48 -13.96
C GLY A 86 -5.16 10.70 -12.73
N VAL A 87 -4.52 9.57 -12.40
CA VAL A 87 -4.88 8.74 -11.25
C VAL A 87 -4.69 9.49 -9.93
N ALA A 88 -3.65 10.31 -9.79
CA ALA A 88 -3.45 11.13 -8.59
C ALA A 88 -4.58 12.16 -8.37
N ILE A 89 -5.01 12.86 -9.43
CA ILE A 89 -6.14 13.81 -9.37
C ILE A 89 -7.45 13.08 -9.04
N LEU A 90 -7.69 11.94 -9.68
CA LEU A 90 -8.89 11.12 -9.44
C LEU A 90 -8.92 10.58 -8.00
N SER A 91 -7.77 10.16 -7.46
CA SER A 91 -7.64 9.74 -6.07
C SER A 91 -7.91 10.89 -5.09
N LEU A 92 -7.40 12.10 -5.36
CA LEU A 92 -7.70 13.29 -4.55
C LEU A 92 -9.19 13.65 -4.54
N TYR A 93 -9.83 13.61 -5.72
CA TYR A 93 -11.26 13.86 -5.85
C TYR A 93 -12.08 12.79 -5.11
N SER A 94 -11.69 11.53 -5.21
CA SER A 94 -12.32 10.44 -4.48
C SER A 94 -12.25 10.61 -2.96
N VAL A 95 -11.07 10.96 -2.43
CA VAL A 95 -10.91 11.25 -1.00
C VAL A 95 -11.84 12.38 -0.55
N HIS A 96 -12.01 13.41 -1.37
CA HIS A 96 -12.97 14.49 -1.11
C HIS A 96 -14.41 13.97 -1.01
N LEU A 97 -14.85 13.14 -1.97
CA LEU A 97 -16.18 12.52 -1.95
C LEU A 97 -16.38 11.64 -0.71
N LEU A 98 -15.36 10.86 -0.35
CA LEU A 98 -15.38 9.98 0.82
C LEU A 98 -15.52 10.78 2.12
N LEU A 99 -14.78 11.87 2.27
CA LEU A 99 -14.84 12.74 3.46
C LEU A 99 -16.19 13.45 3.58
N GLU A 100 -16.81 13.88 2.48
CA GLU A 100 -18.15 14.48 2.51
C GLU A 100 -19.23 13.44 2.80
N ALA A 101 -19.12 12.26 2.18
CA ALA A 101 -20.01 11.14 2.48
C ALA A 101 -19.92 10.71 3.95
N SER A 102 -18.72 10.63 4.52
CA SER A 102 -18.51 10.26 5.93
C SER A 102 -19.13 11.26 6.91
N LYS A 103 -19.08 12.56 6.61
CA LYS A 103 -19.70 13.60 7.43
C LYS A 103 -21.22 13.52 7.42
N GLU A 104 -21.83 13.46 6.24
CA GLU A 104 -23.30 13.37 6.10
C GLU A 104 -23.81 12.00 6.55
N GLY A 105 -23.02 10.96 6.31
CA GLY A 105 -23.27 9.60 6.77
C GLY A 105 -23.04 9.42 8.26
N GLY A 106 -22.34 10.33 8.95
CA GLY A 106 -22.10 10.32 10.39
C GLY A 106 -21.27 9.13 10.92
N SER A 107 -20.42 8.51 10.09
CA SER A 107 -19.59 7.37 10.50
C SER A 107 -18.17 7.49 10.00
N MET A 108 -17.21 7.16 10.86
CA MET A 108 -15.77 7.17 10.60
C MET A 108 -15.22 5.78 10.27
N VAL A 109 -16.10 4.80 10.06
CA VAL A 109 -15.75 3.43 9.66
C VAL A 109 -16.34 3.18 8.27
N TYR A 110 -15.52 2.76 7.33
CA TYR A 110 -15.90 2.66 5.91
C TYR A 110 -17.05 1.66 5.71
N GLU A 111 -17.03 0.52 6.41
CA GLU A 111 -18.07 -0.51 6.34
C GLU A 111 -19.40 -0.01 6.87
N LYS A 112 -19.39 0.72 7.98
CA LYS A 112 -20.59 1.36 8.56
C LYS A 112 -21.12 2.45 7.65
N LEU A 113 -20.23 3.18 6.96
CA LEU A 113 -20.63 4.16 5.95
C LEU A 113 -21.34 3.48 4.77
N GLY A 114 -20.80 2.36 4.28
CA GLY A 114 -21.45 1.52 3.27
C GLY A 114 -22.80 0.96 3.74
N GLU A 115 -22.89 0.54 5.00
CA GLU A 115 -24.13 0.08 5.64
C GLU A 115 -25.20 1.18 5.68
N ARG A 116 -24.82 2.41 6.02
CA ARG A 116 -25.76 3.55 6.03
C ARG A 116 -26.21 3.96 4.63
N ALA A 117 -25.36 3.80 3.62
CA ALA A 117 -25.71 4.15 2.24
C ALA A 117 -26.61 3.11 1.56
N PHE A 118 -26.26 1.82 1.66
CA PHE A 118 -26.86 0.74 0.87
C PHE A 118 -27.27 -0.49 1.71
N GLY A 119 -27.31 -0.37 3.04
CA GLY A 119 -27.62 -1.50 3.92
C GLY A 119 -26.54 -2.59 3.86
N LEU A 120 -26.95 -3.84 4.07
CA LEU A 120 -26.04 -4.98 4.12
C LEU A 120 -25.18 -5.13 2.86
N THR A 121 -25.72 -4.83 1.68
CA THR A 121 -24.98 -4.92 0.41
C THR A 121 -23.80 -3.95 0.40
N GLY A 122 -24.01 -2.70 0.84
CA GLY A 122 -22.93 -1.71 0.93
C GLY A 122 -21.88 -2.09 1.97
N LYS A 123 -22.32 -2.65 3.11
CA LYS A 123 -21.42 -3.16 4.15
C LYS A 123 -20.50 -4.25 3.61
N ILE A 124 -21.07 -5.26 2.96
CA ILE A 124 -20.30 -6.40 2.40
C ILE A 124 -19.40 -5.93 1.26
N ALA A 125 -19.86 -5.03 0.39
CA ALA A 125 -19.04 -4.48 -0.69
C ALA A 125 -17.82 -3.70 -0.15
N ALA A 126 -18.01 -2.83 0.84
CA ALA A 126 -16.90 -2.12 1.49
C ALA A 126 -15.93 -3.09 2.17
N PHE A 127 -16.45 -4.02 2.99
CA PHE A 127 -15.64 -5.00 3.70
C PHE A 127 -14.80 -5.88 2.75
N SER A 128 -15.43 -6.42 1.70
CA SER A 128 -14.75 -7.28 0.73
C SER A 128 -13.68 -6.54 -0.05
N SER A 129 -13.95 -5.28 -0.44
CA SER A 129 -12.98 -4.45 -1.16
C SER A 129 -11.79 -4.07 -0.30
N ILE A 130 -12.01 -3.67 0.96
CA ILE A 130 -10.94 -3.35 1.91
C ILE A 130 -10.10 -4.59 2.20
N THR A 131 -10.75 -5.73 2.47
CA THR A 131 -10.07 -6.99 2.75
C THR A 131 -9.22 -7.42 1.55
N LEU A 132 -9.78 -7.37 0.33
CA LEU A 132 -9.07 -7.73 -0.88
C LEU A 132 -7.88 -6.80 -1.15
N GLN A 133 -8.07 -5.48 -1.01
CA GLN A 133 -6.99 -4.49 -1.16
C GLN A 133 -5.84 -4.75 -0.18
N ASN A 134 -6.17 -4.99 1.08
CA ASN A 134 -5.16 -5.15 2.11
C ASN A 134 -4.46 -6.52 2.02
N ILE A 135 -5.16 -7.59 1.62
CA ILE A 135 -4.52 -8.86 1.23
C ILE A 135 -3.55 -8.62 0.08
N GLY A 136 -3.95 -7.88 -0.96
CA GLY A 136 -3.06 -7.53 -2.07
C GLY A 136 -1.81 -6.77 -1.62
N ALA A 137 -1.96 -5.78 -0.75
CA ALA A 137 -0.85 -5.03 -0.18
C ALA A 137 0.08 -5.92 0.66
N ILE A 138 -0.44 -6.71 1.60
CA ILE A 138 0.37 -7.63 2.40
C ILE A 138 1.08 -8.65 1.51
N SER A 139 0.37 -9.24 0.56
CA SER A 139 0.94 -10.18 -0.41
C SER A 139 2.10 -9.56 -1.19
N SER A 140 1.98 -8.32 -1.65
CA SER A 140 3.08 -7.64 -2.35
C SER A 140 4.30 -7.38 -1.46
N TYR A 141 4.12 -7.06 -0.17
CA TYR A 141 5.22 -6.91 0.77
C TYR A 141 5.93 -8.23 1.05
N LEU A 142 5.16 -9.30 1.27
CA LEU A 142 5.70 -10.64 1.47
C LEU A 142 6.39 -11.16 0.19
N PHE A 143 5.91 -10.78 -1.00
CA PHE A 143 6.58 -11.08 -2.27
C PHE A 143 7.97 -10.43 -2.32
N ILE A 144 8.09 -9.15 -1.94
CA ILE A 144 9.39 -8.48 -1.86
C ILE A 144 10.32 -9.23 -0.89
N ILE A 145 9.82 -9.64 0.29
CA ILE A 145 10.61 -10.42 1.25
C ILE A 145 11.06 -11.76 0.64
N LYS A 146 10.17 -12.48 -0.06
CA LYS A 146 10.47 -13.76 -0.70
C LYS A 146 11.62 -13.67 -1.71
N TYR A 147 11.72 -12.59 -2.48
CA TYR A 147 12.74 -12.47 -3.54
C TYR A 147 14.00 -11.71 -3.10
N GLU A 148 13.87 -10.65 -2.29
CA GLU A 148 15.02 -9.81 -1.93
C GLU A 148 15.80 -10.33 -0.72
N LEU A 149 15.14 -10.96 0.26
CA LEU A 149 15.82 -11.46 1.45
C LEU A 149 16.88 -12.55 1.15
N PRO A 150 16.63 -13.54 0.27
CA PRO A 150 17.66 -14.49 -0.14
C PRO A 150 18.91 -13.80 -0.70
N GLU A 151 18.73 -12.80 -1.56
CA GLU A 151 19.85 -12.07 -2.19
C GLU A 151 20.67 -11.30 -1.17
N VAL A 152 20.03 -10.70 -0.16
CA VAL A 152 20.72 -10.06 0.95
C VAL A 152 21.55 -11.08 1.73
N ILE A 153 20.97 -12.24 2.07
CA ILE A 153 21.67 -13.29 2.83
C ILE A 153 22.86 -13.84 2.03
N ARG A 154 22.68 -14.09 0.72
CA ARG A 154 23.75 -14.52 -0.20
C ARG A 154 24.91 -13.54 -0.21
N ALA A 155 24.62 -12.24 -0.31
CA ALA A 155 25.65 -11.20 -0.32
C ALA A 155 26.42 -11.10 1.00
N PHE A 156 25.76 -11.29 2.15
CA PHE A 156 26.41 -11.22 3.47
C PHE A 156 27.21 -12.49 3.83
N LEU A 157 26.69 -13.67 3.51
CA LEU A 157 27.31 -14.94 3.91
C LEU A 157 28.28 -15.50 2.85
N GLY A 158 28.18 -15.06 1.58
CA GLY A 158 28.98 -15.61 0.49
C GLY A 158 28.66 -17.08 0.18
N ILE A 159 27.42 -17.52 0.46
CA ILE A 159 26.97 -18.90 0.29
C ILE A 159 25.97 -18.96 -0.87
N GLU A 160 26.14 -19.93 -1.78
CA GLU A 160 25.38 -19.98 -3.03
C GLU A 160 24.14 -20.89 -2.97
N GLU A 161 24.20 -22.05 -2.29
CA GLU A 161 23.11 -23.03 -2.32
C GLU A 161 22.88 -23.72 -0.97
N GLU A 162 21.93 -23.19 -0.20
CA GLU A 162 21.46 -23.78 1.04
C GLU A 162 19.94 -23.76 1.12
N TRP A 163 19.35 -24.72 1.82
CA TRP A 163 17.89 -24.85 1.92
C TRP A 163 17.23 -23.59 2.52
N TYR A 164 17.92 -22.92 3.44
CA TYR A 164 17.44 -21.69 4.09
C TYR A 164 17.55 -20.45 3.20
N LEU A 165 18.19 -20.53 2.02
CA LEU A 165 18.17 -19.46 1.01
C LEU A 165 16.94 -19.55 0.10
N ASN A 166 16.09 -20.57 0.26
CA ASN A 166 14.84 -20.63 -0.49
C ASN A 166 13.86 -19.58 0.02
N GLY A 167 13.54 -18.61 -0.84
CA GLY A 167 12.62 -17.51 -0.54
C GLY A 167 11.25 -17.96 0.00
N LYS A 168 10.78 -19.14 -0.39
CA LYS A 168 9.50 -19.71 0.09
C LYS A 168 9.55 -20.07 1.58
N TYR A 169 10.70 -20.54 2.08
CA TYR A 169 10.86 -20.82 3.51
C TYR A 169 11.16 -19.54 4.30
N LEU A 170 12.00 -18.66 3.74
CA LEU A 170 12.38 -17.41 4.40
C LEU A 170 11.20 -16.49 4.65
N VAL A 171 10.28 -16.34 3.69
CA VAL A 171 9.09 -15.51 3.88
C VAL A 171 8.24 -16.03 5.04
N VAL A 172 8.04 -17.35 5.15
CA VAL A 172 7.30 -17.96 6.26
C VAL A 172 8.01 -17.77 7.59
N ILE A 173 9.34 -17.92 7.62
CA ILE A 173 10.14 -17.69 8.83
C ILE A 173 9.97 -16.25 9.31
N VAL A 174 10.17 -15.26 8.44
CA VAL A 174 10.02 -13.84 8.78
C VAL A 174 8.58 -13.51 9.20
N SER A 175 7.60 -14.07 8.51
CA SER A 175 6.18 -13.94 8.85
C SER A 175 5.92 -14.41 10.29
N LEU A 176 6.40 -15.60 10.66
CA LEU A 176 6.17 -16.16 12.00
C LEU A 176 7.03 -15.52 13.10
N SER A 177 8.28 -15.17 12.81
CA SER A 177 9.24 -14.72 13.83
C SER A 177 9.24 -13.21 14.06
N ILE A 178 8.87 -12.40 13.06
CA ILE A 178 8.93 -10.93 13.14
C ILE A 178 7.53 -10.33 12.96
N ILE A 179 6.86 -10.63 11.85
CA ILE A 179 5.59 -9.96 11.49
C ILE A 179 4.48 -10.34 12.47
N LEU A 180 4.30 -11.63 12.73
CA LEU A 180 3.23 -12.14 13.58
C LEU A 180 3.29 -11.55 15.01
N PRO A 181 4.44 -11.56 15.72
CA PRO A 181 4.55 -10.88 17.01
C PRO A 181 4.20 -9.39 16.96
N LEU A 182 4.64 -8.67 15.92
CA LEU A 182 4.33 -7.24 15.75
C LEU A 182 2.83 -7.00 15.56
N THR A 183 2.11 -7.92 14.92
CA THR A 183 0.66 -7.79 14.70
C THR A 183 -0.17 -7.98 15.99
N PHE A 184 0.41 -8.54 17.05
CA PHE A 184 -0.26 -8.72 18.35
C PHE A 184 -0.30 -7.44 19.20
N LEU A 185 0.43 -6.41 18.80
CA LEU A 185 0.42 -5.12 19.49
C LEU A 185 -0.98 -4.51 19.41
N LYS A 186 -1.58 -4.26 20.58
CA LYS A 186 -2.96 -3.73 20.68
C LYS A 186 -3.05 -2.28 20.22
N ASN A 187 -2.08 -1.49 20.63
CA ASN A 187 -2.04 -0.05 20.40
C ASN A 187 -0.85 0.25 19.51
N LEU A 188 -1.15 0.68 18.29
CA LEU A 188 -0.16 1.18 17.36
C LEU A 188 0.15 2.66 17.65
N GLY A 189 0.19 3.08 18.92
CA GLY A 189 0.51 4.47 19.31
C GLY A 189 1.88 4.95 18.80
N TYR A 190 2.72 4.02 18.32
CA TYR A 190 4.01 4.28 17.69
C TYR A 190 3.99 4.26 16.15
N LEU A 191 2.82 4.07 15.50
CA LEU A 191 2.71 3.96 14.03
C LEU A 191 3.21 5.17 13.29
N GLY A 192 3.08 6.35 13.90
CA GLY A 192 3.63 7.59 13.36
C GLY A 192 5.14 7.52 13.15
N TYR A 193 5.85 6.96 14.13
CA TYR A 193 7.31 6.86 14.10
C TYR A 193 7.77 5.78 13.12
N THR A 194 7.11 4.62 13.09
CA THR A 194 7.44 3.55 12.14
C THR A 194 7.14 3.96 10.70
N SER A 195 6.05 4.70 10.46
CA SER A 195 5.71 5.25 9.14
C SER A 195 6.73 6.29 8.68
N GLY A 196 7.19 7.17 9.58
CA GLY A 196 8.26 8.12 9.26
C GLY A 196 9.60 7.45 8.95
N PHE A 197 9.93 6.38 9.67
CA PHE A 197 11.12 5.57 9.39
C PHE A 197 11.03 4.87 8.02
N SER A 198 9.90 4.21 7.73
CA SER A 198 9.62 3.59 6.42
C SER A 198 9.76 4.58 5.26
N LEU A 199 9.19 5.79 5.41
CA LEU A 199 9.31 6.86 4.42
C LEU A 199 10.77 7.27 4.19
N THR A 200 11.56 7.35 5.26
CA THR A 200 12.99 7.69 5.17
C THR A 200 13.77 6.63 4.39
N CYS A 201 13.48 5.34 4.62
CA CYS A 201 14.05 4.23 3.83
C CYS A 201 13.72 4.35 2.34
N MET A 202 12.51 4.77 1.98
CA MET A 202 12.13 4.93 0.58
C MET A 202 12.73 6.18 -0.09
N ILE A 203 12.93 7.26 0.66
CA ILE A 203 13.70 8.42 0.17
C ILE A 203 15.15 8.01 -0.09
N PHE A 204 15.73 7.18 0.77
CA PHE A 204 17.06 6.61 0.56
C PHE A 204 17.12 5.73 -0.70
N PHE A 205 16.15 4.82 -0.87
CA PHE A 205 15.99 4.04 -2.12
C PHE A 205 15.95 4.96 -3.35
N LEU A 206 15.09 5.99 -3.34
CA LEU A 206 14.97 6.92 -4.46
C LEU A 206 16.30 7.63 -4.77
N SER A 207 17.00 8.09 -3.73
CA SER A 207 18.30 8.75 -3.86
C SER A 207 19.33 7.84 -4.53
N VAL A 208 19.34 6.55 -4.17
CA VAL A 208 20.24 5.56 -4.78
C VAL A 208 19.84 5.24 -6.21
N VAL A 209 18.55 5.12 -6.54
CA VAL A 209 18.08 4.92 -7.93
C VAL A 209 18.57 6.06 -8.83
N ILE A 210 18.44 7.31 -8.39
CA ILE A 210 18.94 8.48 -9.12
C ILE A 210 20.46 8.44 -9.26
N TYR A 211 21.18 8.10 -8.20
CA TYR A 211 22.63 7.97 -8.22
C TYR A 211 23.09 6.87 -9.18
N LYS A 212 22.44 5.71 -9.15
CA LYS A 212 22.78 4.56 -10.00
C LYS A 212 22.51 4.83 -11.47
N LYS A 213 21.48 5.60 -11.82
CA LYS A 213 21.27 6.05 -13.21
C LYS A 213 22.50 6.75 -13.80
N SER A 214 23.25 7.49 -12.98
CA SER A 214 24.47 8.20 -13.40
C SER A 214 25.70 7.30 -13.49
N GLN A 215 25.70 6.15 -12.80
CA GLN A 215 26.82 5.20 -12.81
C GLN A 215 26.68 4.10 -13.85
N ILE A 216 25.46 3.63 -14.10
CA ILE A 216 25.21 2.49 -14.97
C ILE A 216 25.23 2.99 -16.43
N PRO A 217 26.23 2.58 -17.23
CA PRO A 217 26.25 2.93 -18.64
C PRO A 217 25.20 2.11 -19.40
N CYS A 218 24.73 2.67 -20.51
CA CYS A 218 23.95 1.95 -21.51
C CYS A 218 24.80 1.89 -22.78
N PRO A 219 24.98 0.72 -23.42
CA PRO A 219 24.35 -0.60 -23.15
C PRO A 219 24.86 -1.28 -21.86
N LEU A 220 24.03 -2.15 -21.26
CA LEU A 220 24.32 -2.82 -19.98
C LEU A 220 25.57 -3.73 -20.06
N PRO A 221 26.45 -3.75 -19.05
CA PRO A 221 27.71 -4.52 -19.07
C PRO A 221 27.53 -6.03 -19.29
N LEU A 222 26.41 -6.62 -18.82
CA LEU A 222 26.13 -8.05 -18.95
C LEU A 222 25.74 -8.44 -20.40
N LEU A 223 25.10 -7.52 -21.14
CA LEU A 223 24.69 -7.74 -22.53
C LEU A 223 25.87 -7.63 -23.50
N GLY A 224 26.88 -6.81 -23.17
CA GLY A 224 28.10 -6.68 -23.98
C GLY A 224 28.94 -7.97 -24.05
N HIS A 225 28.97 -8.78 -22.99
CA HIS A 225 29.71 -10.05 -23.00
C HIS A 225 29.03 -11.16 -23.82
N HIS A 226 27.69 -11.18 -23.88
CA HIS A 226 26.96 -12.12 -24.75
C HIS A 226 27.10 -11.77 -26.24
N ALA A 227 27.14 -10.48 -26.58
CA ALA A 227 27.44 -10.03 -27.96
C ALA A 227 28.87 -10.39 -28.40
N LEU A 228 29.85 -10.33 -27.49
CA LEU A 228 31.26 -10.66 -27.77
C LEU A 228 31.54 -12.18 -27.84
N ASN A 229 30.81 -12.99 -27.07
CA ASN A 229 30.94 -14.45 -27.12
C ASN A 229 30.28 -15.06 -28.37
N GLN A 230 29.29 -14.39 -28.97
CA GLN A 230 28.71 -14.84 -30.25
C GLN A 230 29.58 -14.49 -31.47
N THR A 231 30.50 -13.53 -31.35
CA THR A 231 31.42 -13.14 -32.44
C THR A 231 32.72 -13.94 -32.45
N THR A 232 32.99 -14.80 -31.45
CA THR A 232 34.24 -15.58 -31.36
C THR A 232 34.15 -17.02 -31.88
N LEU A 233 33.04 -17.43 -32.51
CA LEU A 233 32.91 -18.72 -33.18
C LEU A 233 32.42 -18.61 -34.65
N GLY A 234 32.99 -17.67 -35.40
CA GLY A 234 32.70 -17.50 -36.82
C GLY A 234 33.88 -16.85 -37.54
N ASN A 235 34.90 -17.64 -37.90
CA ASN A 235 35.90 -17.23 -38.88
C ASN A 235 35.23 -16.97 -40.22
N THR A 236 34.98 -15.72 -40.58
CA THR A 236 35.05 -15.25 -41.98
C THR A 236 35.16 -13.73 -41.99
N SER A 237 36.20 -13.25 -42.66
CA SER A 237 36.43 -11.85 -43.00
C SER A 237 35.28 -11.30 -43.87
N HIS A 238 34.35 -10.57 -43.26
CA HIS A 238 33.55 -9.56 -43.94
C HIS A 238 33.42 -8.35 -43.02
N ASP A 239 33.81 -7.19 -43.55
CA ASP A 239 33.45 -5.87 -43.05
C ASP A 239 31.92 -5.75 -42.97
N GLU A 240 31.33 -6.21 -41.88
CA GLU A 240 29.99 -5.80 -41.46
C GLU A 240 30.14 -4.82 -40.30
N LYS A 241 29.83 -3.55 -40.58
CA LYS A 241 29.48 -2.57 -39.54
C LYS A 241 28.50 -3.22 -38.54
N PRO A 242 28.63 -2.98 -37.22
CA PRO A 242 27.59 -3.36 -36.28
C PRO A 242 26.29 -2.65 -36.72
N LYS A 243 25.27 -3.45 -37.05
CA LYS A 243 23.95 -3.01 -37.51
C LYS A 243 23.19 -2.29 -36.38
N ASP A 244 22.31 -1.38 -36.77
CA ASP A 244 21.50 -0.40 -36.02
C ASP A 244 20.75 -0.83 -34.72
N ASP A 245 20.90 -2.06 -34.21
CA ASP A 245 20.08 -2.57 -33.08
C ASP A 245 20.54 -2.07 -31.69
N ASP A 246 21.83 -1.82 -31.47
CA ASP A 246 22.34 -1.31 -30.17
C ASP A 246 21.93 0.15 -29.90
N ASP A 247 21.75 0.94 -30.96
CA ASP A 247 21.40 2.37 -30.85
C ASP A 247 19.94 2.58 -30.42
N ASP A 248 19.04 1.62 -30.66
CA ASP A 248 17.64 1.73 -30.25
C ASP A 248 17.39 1.27 -28.80
N MET A 249 18.27 0.44 -28.23
CA MET A 249 18.14 -0.08 -26.86
C MET A 249 18.28 0.99 -25.77
N CYS A 250 19.03 2.06 -26.05
CA CYS A 250 19.36 3.13 -25.10
C CYS A 250 18.59 4.42 -25.36
N LYS A 251 17.50 4.37 -26.15
CA LYS A 251 16.67 5.54 -26.46
C LYS A 251 15.39 5.54 -25.64
N PRO A 252 15.01 6.68 -25.02
CA PRO A 252 13.76 6.80 -24.31
C PRO A 252 12.58 6.72 -25.29
N LYS A 253 11.64 5.82 -25.02
CA LYS A 253 10.38 5.72 -25.76
C LYS A 253 9.34 6.61 -25.11
N TYR A 254 8.74 7.48 -25.91
CA TYR A 254 7.72 8.42 -25.43
C TYR A 254 6.32 7.80 -25.39
N PHE A 255 6.03 6.89 -26.33
CA PHE A 255 4.78 6.14 -26.43
C PHE A 255 5.09 4.67 -26.72
N VAL A 256 4.51 3.78 -25.94
CA VAL A 256 4.58 2.33 -26.12
C VAL A 256 3.20 1.75 -25.91
N PHE A 257 2.77 0.88 -26.82
CA PHE A 257 1.53 0.14 -26.71
C PHE A 257 1.84 -1.34 -26.94
N ASN A 258 1.73 -2.15 -25.89
CA ASN A 258 1.93 -3.59 -25.92
C ASN A 258 0.87 -4.29 -25.07
N SER A 259 0.90 -5.62 -24.99
CA SER A 259 -0.06 -6.37 -24.13
C SER A 259 0.07 -6.01 -22.65
N GLN A 260 1.29 -5.66 -22.20
CA GLN A 260 1.59 -5.31 -20.82
C GLN A 260 1.07 -3.92 -20.41
N THR A 261 0.79 -3.02 -21.37
CA THR A 261 0.14 -1.73 -21.13
C THR A 261 -1.18 -1.86 -20.36
N ALA A 262 -1.88 -2.99 -20.49
CA ALA A 262 -3.12 -3.27 -19.77
C ALA A 262 -2.94 -3.29 -18.24
N TYR A 263 -1.74 -3.61 -17.74
CA TYR A 263 -1.43 -3.66 -16.31
C TYR A 263 -1.08 -2.28 -15.73
N THR A 264 -0.71 -1.30 -16.56
CA THR A 264 -0.23 0.00 -16.07
C THR A 264 -1.27 0.77 -15.28
N ILE A 265 -2.49 0.94 -15.80
CA ILE A 265 -3.52 1.70 -15.07
C ILE A 265 -3.92 0.99 -13.77
N PRO A 266 -4.11 -0.35 -13.73
CA PRO A 266 -4.28 -1.08 -12.47
C PRO A 266 -3.11 -0.91 -11.48
N ILE A 267 -1.85 -0.98 -11.93
CA ILE A 267 -0.68 -0.75 -11.07
C ILE A 267 -0.73 0.65 -10.47
N LEU A 268 -1.07 1.67 -11.27
CA LEU A 268 -1.23 3.04 -10.79
C LEU A 268 -2.39 3.19 -9.80
N ALA A 269 -3.53 2.55 -10.06
CA ALA A 269 -4.67 2.54 -9.14
C ALA A 269 -4.29 1.90 -7.81
N PHE A 270 -3.58 0.77 -7.84
CA PHE A 270 -3.03 0.12 -6.65
C PHE A 270 -2.03 1.04 -5.92
N ALA A 271 -1.15 1.75 -6.64
CA ALA A 271 -0.16 2.63 -6.02
C ALA A 271 -0.75 3.87 -5.33
N PHE A 272 -1.94 4.33 -5.74
CA PHE A 272 -2.61 5.51 -5.19
C PHE A 272 -3.83 5.20 -4.30
N VAL A 273 -4.07 3.94 -3.97
CA VAL A 273 -5.16 3.57 -3.07
C VAL A 273 -4.76 3.82 -1.61
N CYS A 274 -5.37 4.83 -1.00
CA CYS A 274 -5.20 5.10 0.44
C CYS A 274 -6.53 5.13 1.21
N HIS A 275 -7.64 4.98 0.49
CA HIS A 275 -9.02 5.11 0.96
C HIS A 275 -9.35 4.30 2.23
N PRO A 276 -8.88 3.05 2.40
CA PRO A 276 -9.11 2.30 3.64
C PRO A 276 -8.56 3.00 4.89
N GLU A 277 -7.46 3.74 4.77
CA GLU A 277 -6.76 4.38 5.89
C GLU A 277 -7.23 5.82 6.15
N VAL A 278 -7.90 6.46 5.18
CA VAL A 278 -8.32 7.88 5.29
C VAL A 278 -9.22 8.11 6.50
N LEU A 279 -10.26 7.28 6.70
CA LEU A 279 -11.21 7.48 7.80
C LEU A 279 -10.61 7.13 9.18
N PRO A 280 -9.86 6.03 9.36
CA PRO A 280 -9.10 5.79 10.58
C PRO A 280 -8.14 6.94 10.93
N ILE A 281 -7.32 7.40 9.98
CA ILE A 281 -6.40 8.54 10.21
C ILE A 281 -7.18 9.82 10.54
N TYR A 282 -8.32 10.04 9.89
CA TYR A 282 -9.17 11.19 10.18
C TYR A 282 -9.75 11.15 11.61
N SER A 283 -10.08 9.96 12.10
CA SER A 283 -10.61 9.77 13.46
C SER A 283 -9.59 10.10 14.55
N GLU A 284 -8.30 9.84 14.28
CA GLU A 284 -7.20 10.11 15.22
C GLU A 284 -6.62 11.53 15.10
N LEU A 285 -6.99 12.29 14.06
CA LEU A 285 -6.44 13.61 13.79
C LEU A 285 -6.83 14.64 14.86
N LYS A 286 -5.83 15.25 15.50
CA LYS A 286 -6.01 16.31 16.49
C LYS A 286 -6.72 17.52 15.90
N GLY A 287 -7.81 17.97 16.54
CA GLY A 287 -8.62 19.09 16.04
C GLY A 287 -9.20 18.78 14.66
N ARG A 288 -9.85 17.62 14.54
CA ARG A 288 -10.35 17.07 13.28
C ARG A 288 -11.29 18.04 12.57
N SER A 289 -11.04 18.27 11.28
CA SER A 289 -11.97 18.91 10.36
C SER A 289 -11.74 18.36 8.95
N GLN A 290 -12.78 18.31 8.12
CA GLN A 290 -12.66 17.82 6.75
C GLN A 290 -11.61 18.59 5.95
N LYS A 291 -11.57 19.91 6.10
CA LYS A 291 -10.56 20.77 5.45
C LYS A 291 -9.15 20.37 5.84
N LYS A 292 -8.92 20.07 7.13
CA LYS A 292 -7.61 19.65 7.63
C LYS A 292 -7.23 18.28 7.08
N MET A 293 -8.15 17.32 7.06
CA MET A 293 -7.88 15.97 6.51
C MET A 293 -7.69 16.00 4.99
N GLN A 294 -8.45 16.83 4.27
CA GLN A 294 -8.21 17.07 2.84
C GLN A 294 -6.82 17.66 2.61
N HIS A 295 -6.39 18.61 3.46
CA HIS A 295 -5.03 19.17 3.36
C HIS A 295 -3.95 18.12 3.67
N VAL A 296 -4.15 17.23 4.65
CA VAL A 296 -3.27 16.08 4.88
C VAL A 296 -3.18 15.23 3.61
N SER A 297 -4.32 14.92 2.99
CA SER A 297 -4.40 14.11 1.78
C SER A 297 -3.73 14.77 0.57
N ASN A 298 -3.93 16.06 0.38
CA ASN A 298 -3.30 16.84 -0.69
C ASN A 298 -1.78 16.83 -0.56
N VAL A 299 -1.26 17.06 0.65
CA VAL A 299 0.20 17.05 0.90
C VAL A 299 0.78 15.65 0.68
N SER A 300 0.15 14.60 1.24
CA SER A 300 0.63 13.23 1.09
C SER A 300 0.61 12.75 -0.36
N ILE A 301 -0.50 12.92 -1.09
CA ILE A 301 -0.61 12.48 -2.49
C ILE A 301 0.36 13.27 -3.39
N THR A 302 0.52 14.58 -3.17
CA THR A 302 1.49 15.39 -3.94
C THR A 302 2.93 14.94 -3.69
N ALA A 303 3.29 14.68 -2.43
CA ALA A 303 4.62 14.19 -2.10
C ALA A 303 4.88 12.82 -2.75
N MET A 304 3.91 11.90 -2.70
CA MET A 304 4.04 10.58 -3.32
C MET A 304 4.07 10.64 -4.84
N LEU A 305 3.29 11.52 -5.47
CA LEU A 305 3.34 11.77 -6.91
C LEU A 305 4.76 12.14 -7.38
N ILE A 306 5.44 13.02 -6.64
CA ILE A 306 6.84 13.41 -6.95
C ILE A 306 7.77 12.21 -6.79
N MET A 307 7.70 11.48 -5.67
CA MET A 307 8.55 10.31 -5.47
C MET A 307 8.33 9.23 -6.52
N TYR A 308 7.07 8.97 -6.87
CA TYR A 308 6.67 8.00 -7.89
C TYR A 308 7.15 8.38 -9.28
N LEU A 309 6.99 9.66 -9.66
CA LEU A 309 7.49 10.14 -10.94
C LEU A 309 9.01 9.99 -11.05
N MET A 310 9.74 10.37 -9.99
CA MET A 310 11.19 10.25 -9.98
C MET A 310 11.64 8.79 -9.98
N ALA A 311 11.06 7.93 -9.13
CA ALA A 311 11.40 6.51 -9.09
C ALA A 311 11.12 5.84 -10.45
N ALA A 312 9.94 6.09 -11.03
CA ALA A 312 9.57 5.55 -12.33
C ALA A 312 10.52 6.01 -13.43
N LEU A 313 10.79 7.33 -13.51
CA LEU A 313 11.64 7.93 -14.53
C LEU A 313 13.09 7.44 -14.43
N PHE A 314 13.72 7.53 -13.26
CA PHE A 314 15.12 7.14 -13.11
C PHE A 314 15.30 5.63 -13.17
N GLY A 315 14.35 4.83 -12.65
CA GLY A 315 14.37 3.38 -12.83
C GLY A 315 14.19 2.98 -14.30
N TYR A 316 13.27 3.61 -15.02
CA TYR A 316 13.08 3.38 -16.47
C TYR A 316 14.33 3.79 -17.26
N LEU A 317 14.86 5.00 -17.06
CA LEU A 317 16.04 5.47 -17.80
C LEU A 317 17.32 4.67 -17.48
N THR A 318 17.32 3.87 -16.40
CA THR A 318 18.46 2.99 -16.07
C THR A 318 18.47 1.73 -16.95
N PHE A 319 17.30 1.17 -17.27
CA PHE A 319 17.20 -0.15 -17.91
C PHE A 319 16.39 -0.16 -19.22
N TYR A 320 15.71 0.92 -19.56
CA TYR A 320 14.85 1.09 -20.75
C TYR A 320 13.82 -0.05 -20.91
N ASP A 321 13.91 -0.83 -21.98
CA ASP A 321 12.97 -1.93 -22.25
C ASP A 321 13.21 -3.16 -21.36
N GLN A 322 14.31 -3.20 -20.61
CA GLN A 322 14.73 -4.35 -19.79
C GLN A 322 14.32 -4.20 -18.31
N VAL A 323 13.32 -3.38 -18.02
CA VAL A 323 12.78 -3.23 -16.66
C VAL A 323 11.89 -4.42 -16.33
N GLU A 324 12.24 -5.18 -15.30
CA GLU A 324 11.39 -6.27 -14.81
C GLU A 324 10.21 -5.73 -13.98
N THR A 325 9.28 -6.61 -13.64
CA THR A 325 8.07 -6.25 -12.86
C THR A 325 8.36 -5.69 -11.47
N GLU A 326 9.59 -5.89 -10.98
CA GLU A 326 10.11 -5.39 -9.71
C GLU A 326 11.51 -4.79 -9.96
N LEU A 327 11.71 -3.54 -9.57
CA LEU A 327 12.92 -2.78 -9.93
C LEU A 327 14.20 -3.28 -9.24
N LEU A 328 14.14 -3.72 -7.97
CA LEU A 328 15.34 -4.21 -7.25
C LEU A 328 15.87 -5.52 -7.87
N HIS A 329 14.96 -6.35 -8.38
CA HIS A 329 15.30 -7.58 -9.07
C HIS A 329 16.09 -7.28 -10.34
N THR A 330 15.69 -6.25 -11.09
CA THR A 330 16.43 -5.79 -12.28
C THR A 330 17.86 -5.37 -11.93
N TYR A 331 18.07 -4.69 -10.79
CA TYR A 331 19.42 -4.35 -10.33
C TYR A 331 20.28 -5.58 -9.99
N THR A 332 19.68 -6.68 -9.52
CA THR A 332 20.38 -7.94 -9.20
C THR A 332 21.01 -8.58 -10.43
N GLN A 333 20.32 -8.51 -11.57
CA GLN A 333 20.79 -9.09 -12.83
C GLN A 333 22.08 -8.41 -13.31
N VAL A 334 22.27 -7.13 -12.96
CA VAL A 334 23.45 -6.35 -13.37
C VAL A 334 24.54 -6.33 -12.30
N TYR A 335 24.17 -6.11 -11.05
CA TYR A 335 25.09 -6.02 -9.92
C TYR A 335 24.67 -6.93 -8.78
N LYS A 336 25.40 -8.04 -8.60
CA LYS A 336 25.15 -8.98 -7.49
C LYS A 336 25.67 -8.46 -6.13
N PHE A 337 26.80 -7.75 -6.09
CA PHE A 337 27.53 -7.44 -4.85
C PHE A 337 27.82 -5.95 -4.63
N ASP A 338 26.95 -5.06 -5.10
CA ASP A 338 27.11 -3.63 -4.84
C ASP A 338 26.62 -3.27 -3.43
N THR A 339 27.53 -2.81 -2.56
CA THR A 339 27.22 -2.45 -1.17
C THR A 339 26.09 -1.43 -1.05
N LEU A 340 25.99 -0.47 -1.98
CA LEU A 340 24.95 0.56 -1.91
C LEU A 340 23.58 -0.03 -2.23
N LEU A 341 23.49 -0.93 -3.22
CA LEU A 341 22.25 -1.64 -3.55
C LEU A 341 21.86 -2.61 -2.43
N LEU A 342 22.84 -3.26 -1.79
CA LEU A 342 22.58 -4.13 -0.64
C LEU A 342 21.96 -3.35 0.54
N LEU A 343 22.46 -2.15 0.84
CA LEU A 343 21.87 -1.27 1.86
C LEU A 343 20.45 -0.85 1.50
N VAL A 344 20.17 -0.58 0.22
CA VAL A 344 18.83 -0.27 -0.26
C VAL A 344 17.87 -1.44 -0.10
N ARG A 345 18.30 -2.65 -0.47
CA ARG A 345 17.50 -3.87 -0.25
C ARG A 345 17.13 -4.04 1.21
N LEU A 346 18.12 -3.89 2.10
CA LEU A 346 17.87 -3.98 3.54
C LEU A 346 16.89 -2.89 4.01
N ALA A 347 17.04 -1.65 3.53
CA ALA A 347 16.13 -0.56 3.88
C ALA A 347 14.70 -0.82 3.40
N VAL A 348 14.52 -1.29 2.16
CA VAL A 348 13.21 -1.67 1.61
C VAL A 348 12.61 -2.84 2.39
N LEU A 349 13.39 -3.90 2.68
CA LEU A 349 12.95 -5.06 3.47
C LEU A 349 12.46 -4.66 4.87
N VAL A 350 13.19 -3.79 5.56
CA VAL A 350 12.78 -3.29 6.88
C VAL A 350 11.50 -2.45 6.75
N ALA A 351 11.42 -1.55 5.77
CA ALA A 351 10.25 -0.70 5.53
C ALA A 351 8.98 -1.52 5.25
N VAL A 352 9.04 -2.52 4.38
CA VAL A 352 7.88 -3.38 4.06
C VAL A 352 7.50 -4.25 5.26
N THR A 353 8.47 -4.79 5.99
CA THR A 353 8.21 -5.60 7.20
C THR A 353 7.48 -4.80 8.27
N LEU A 354 7.87 -3.54 8.49
CA LEU A 354 7.20 -2.62 9.43
C LEU A 354 5.81 -2.17 8.95
N THR A 355 5.55 -2.23 7.65
CA THR A 355 4.28 -1.79 7.05
C THR A 355 3.21 -2.90 7.08
N VAL A 356 3.59 -4.18 7.08
CA VAL A 356 2.62 -5.30 7.14
C VAL A 356 1.70 -5.24 8.37
N PRO A 357 2.19 -5.03 9.62
CA PRO A 357 1.32 -4.90 10.79
C PRO A 357 0.36 -3.70 10.72
N ILE A 358 0.77 -2.62 10.05
CA ILE A 358 -0.04 -1.41 9.83
C ILE A 358 -1.25 -1.75 8.97
N VAL A 359 -1.01 -2.40 7.84
CA VAL A 359 -2.06 -2.77 6.88
C VAL A 359 -2.97 -3.88 7.41
N LEU A 360 -2.46 -4.75 8.29
CA LEU A 360 -3.26 -5.80 8.92
C LEU A 360 -4.25 -5.25 9.95
N PHE A 361 -3.94 -4.11 10.58
CA PHE A 361 -4.76 -3.51 11.63
C PHE A 361 -6.20 -3.18 11.20
N PRO A 362 -6.45 -2.46 10.08
CA PRO A 362 -7.80 -2.22 9.59
C PRO A 362 -8.54 -3.51 9.26
N ILE A 363 -7.91 -4.49 8.57
CA ILE A 363 -8.58 -5.77 8.22
C ILE A 363 -9.08 -6.48 9.47
N ARG A 364 -8.24 -6.54 10.51
CA ARG A 364 -8.59 -7.18 11.78
C ARG A 364 -9.80 -6.49 12.42
N THR A 365 -9.81 -5.16 12.43
CA THR A 365 -10.93 -4.37 12.95
C THR A 365 -12.20 -4.60 12.12
N SER A 366 -12.09 -4.60 10.79
CA SER A 366 -13.18 -4.89 9.85
C SER A 366 -13.78 -6.28 10.07
N ILE A 367 -12.94 -7.31 10.24
CA ILE A 367 -13.39 -8.69 10.50
C ILE A 367 -14.08 -8.77 11.87
N GLN A 368 -13.55 -8.10 12.88
CA GLN A 368 -14.15 -8.08 14.21
C GLN A 368 -15.53 -7.42 14.21
N GLU A 369 -15.68 -6.28 13.53
CA GLU A 369 -16.97 -5.59 13.40
C GLU A 369 -17.98 -6.40 12.57
N LEU A 370 -17.53 -7.14 11.54
CA LEU A 370 -18.43 -7.90 10.68
C LEU A 370 -18.93 -9.19 11.34
N PHE A 371 -18.03 -10.00 11.89
CA PHE A 371 -18.37 -11.34 12.40
C PHE A 371 -18.67 -11.36 13.90
N PHE A 372 -18.20 -10.37 14.66
CA PHE A 372 -18.34 -10.33 16.11
C PHE A 372 -18.81 -8.96 16.63
N PRO A 373 -19.90 -8.39 16.09
CA PRO A 373 -20.37 -7.07 16.49
C PRO A 373 -20.69 -7.04 18.00
N GLY A 374 -20.18 -6.03 18.69
CA GLY A 374 -20.45 -5.79 20.12
C GLY A 374 -19.88 -6.81 21.09
N ARG A 375 -19.02 -7.75 20.64
CA ARG A 375 -18.34 -8.69 21.56
C ARG A 375 -17.11 -8.03 22.19
N SER A 376 -16.94 -8.25 23.49
CA SER A 376 -15.74 -7.82 24.22
C SER A 376 -14.46 -8.40 23.60
N PHE A 377 -13.36 -7.68 23.80
CA PHE A 377 -12.04 -8.06 23.31
C PHE A 377 -11.63 -9.45 23.82
N ASN A 378 -11.16 -10.31 22.91
CA ASN A 378 -10.62 -11.63 23.25
C ASN A 378 -9.28 -11.84 22.53
N TRP A 379 -8.23 -12.15 23.30
CA TRP A 379 -6.88 -12.41 22.80
C TRP A 379 -6.81 -13.58 21.82
N LEU A 380 -7.51 -14.68 22.06
CA LEU A 380 -7.47 -15.84 21.18
C LEU A 380 -8.05 -15.51 19.81
N ARG A 381 -9.15 -14.74 19.80
CA ARG A 381 -9.76 -14.24 18.55
C ARG A 381 -8.83 -13.26 17.84
N HIS A 382 -8.19 -12.37 18.59
CA HIS A 382 -7.28 -11.36 18.06
C HIS A 382 -6.06 -12.00 17.37
N ILE A 383 -5.41 -12.94 18.04
CA ILE A 383 -4.26 -13.70 17.52
C ILE A 383 -4.69 -14.62 16.37
N GLY A 384 -5.82 -15.32 16.52
CA GLY A 384 -6.33 -16.24 15.51
C GLY A 384 -6.64 -15.56 14.17
N ILE A 385 -7.27 -14.37 14.20
CA ILE A 385 -7.54 -13.60 12.97
C ILE A 385 -6.24 -13.15 12.31
N ALA A 386 -5.29 -12.60 13.08
CA ALA A 386 -4.02 -12.14 12.54
C ALA A 386 -3.20 -13.30 11.93
N GLY A 387 -3.11 -14.43 12.65
CA GLY A 387 -2.43 -15.63 12.17
C GLY A 387 -3.08 -16.21 10.91
N PHE A 388 -4.41 -16.31 10.87
CA PHE A 388 -5.13 -16.78 9.69
C PHE A 388 -4.88 -15.90 8.46
N LEU A 389 -4.98 -14.57 8.62
CA LEU A 389 -4.70 -13.63 7.53
C LEU A 389 -3.27 -13.73 7.04
N LEU A 390 -2.30 -13.84 7.94
CA LEU A 390 -0.90 -13.95 7.57
C LEU A 390 -0.61 -15.25 6.80
N ILE A 391 -1.11 -16.39 7.30
CA ILE A 391 -0.98 -17.70 6.63
C ILE A 391 -1.62 -17.66 5.23
N LEU A 392 -2.79 -17.05 5.09
CA LEU A 392 -3.46 -16.90 3.79
C LEU A 392 -2.58 -16.12 2.80
N ASN A 393 -1.94 -15.04 3.26
CA ASN A 393 -1.05 -14.23 2.41
C ASN A 393 0.26 -14.95 2.08
N ASP A 394 0.87 -15.66 3.03
CA ASP A 394 2.07 -16.49 2.79
C ASP A 394 1.78 -17.54 1.71
N LEU A 395 0.64 -18.24 1.81
CA LEU A 395 0.22 -19.21 0.79
C LEU A 395 0.05 -18.56 -0.58
N LEU A 396 -0.64 -17.42 -0.65
CA LEU A 396 -0.83 -16.68 -1.91
C LEU A 396 0.53 -16.35 -2.56
N VAL A 397 1.46 -15.80 -1.80
CA VAL A 397 2.77 -15.36 -2.31
C VAL A 397 3.68 -16.53 -2.73
N ILE A 398 3.52 -17.70 -2.12
CA ILE A 398 4.25 -18.90 -2.54
C ILE A 398 3.83 -19.33 -3.95
N PHE A 399 2.54 -19.23 -4.28
CA PHE A 399 1.98 -19.67 -5.57
C PHE A 399 1.99 -18.59 -6.65
N VAL A 400 1.99 -17.31 -6.28
CA VAL A 400 2.00 -16.23 -7.28
C VAL A 400 3.41 -16.10 -7.91
N PRO A 401 3.50 -16.16 -9.25
CA PRO A 401 4.78 -16.14 -9.97
C PRO A 401 5.33 -14.72 -10.15
N SER A 402 4.46 -13.71 -10.30
CA SER A 402 4.87 -12.33 -10.55
C SER A 402 4.10 -11.34 -9.68
N ILE A 403 4.82 -10.35 -9.16
CA ILE A 403 4.22 -9.22 -8.42
C ILE A 403 3.29 -8.38 -9.31
N ARG A 404 3.53 -8.36 -10.63
CA ARG A 404 2.66 -7.69 -11.61
C ARG A 404 1.24 -8.21 -11.56
N ASP A 405 1.06 -9.53 -11.41
CA ASP A 405 -0.27 -10.12 -11.39
C ASP A 405 -1.04 -9.72 -10.11
N ILE A 406 -0.32 -9.56 -8.98
CA ILE A 406 -0.89 -9.00 -7.74
C ILE A 406 -1.34 -7.56 -7.97
N PHE A 407 -0.45 -6.69 -8.48
CA PHE A 407 -0.77 -5.29 -8.72
C PHE A 407 -1.88 -5.11 -9.75
N GLY A 408 -1.85 -5.90 -10.83
CA GLY A 408 -2.86 -5.93 -11.88
C GLY A 408 -4.23 -6.29 -11.33
N PHE A 409 -4.35 -7.47 -10.71
CA PHE A 409 -5.64 -7.97 -10.22
C PHE A 409 -6.21 -7.09 -9.10
N ILE A 410 -5.40 -6.72 -8.11
CA ILE A 410 -5.87 -5.93 -6.96
C ILE A 410 -6.16 -4.49 -7.40
N GLY A 411 -5.35 -3.92 -8.28
CA GLY A 411 -5.58 -2.61 -8.88
C GLY A 411 -6.88 -2.51 -9.68
N ALA A 412 -7.12 -3.49 -10.55
CA ALA A 412 -8.31 -3.52 -11.38
C ALA A 412 -9.59 -3.87 -10.60
N SER A 413 -9.51 -4.56 -9.46
CA SER A 413 -10.66 -4.89 -8.60
C SER A 413 -10.78 -3.92 -7.43
N ALA A 414 -10.10 -4.24 -6.33
CA ALA A 414 -10.28 -3.63 -5.02
C ALA A 414 -9.93 -2.14 -5.04
N ALA A 415 -8.81 -1.76 -5.64
CA ALA A 415 -8.41 -0.36 -5.74
C ALA A 415 -9.43 0.44 -6.56
N THR A 416 -9.91 -0.12 -7.68
CA THR A 416 -10.93 0.54 -8.50
C THR A 416 -12.25 0.73 -7.75
N MET A 417 -12.66 -0.29 -7.00
CA MET A 417 -13.86 -0.22 -6.15
C MET A 417 -13.73 0.84 -5.05
N LEU A 418 -12.55 0.97 -4.44
CA LEU A 418 -12.28 1.91 -3.35
C LEU A 418 -11.99 3.34 -3.80
N ILE A 419 -11.44 3.54 -5.00
CA ILE A 419 -11.12 4.86 -5.55
C ILE A 419 -12.32 5.42 -6.32
N PHE A 420 -13.03 4.62 -7.11
CA PHE A 420 -14.03 5.16 -8.03
C PHE A 420 -15.45 4.88 -7.56
N ILE A 421 -15.76 3.63 -7.26
CA ILE A 421 -17.15 3.17 -7.15
C ILE A 421 -17.75 3.51 -5.79
N LEU A 422 -17.14 3.05 -4.69
CA LEU A 422 -17.70 3.21 -3.35
C LEU A 422 -17.79 4.67 -2.89
N PRO A 423 -16.75 5.52 -3.02
CA PRO A 423 -16.84 6.92 -2.62
C PRO A 423 -17.93 7.68 -3.37
N SER A 424 -18.00 7.49 -4.69
CA SER A 424 -19.03 8.10 -5.54
C SER A 424 -20.43 7.65 -5.16
N ALA A 425 -20.64 6.33 -5.04
CA ALA A 425 -21.93 5.75 -4.71
C ALA A 425 -22.42 6.22 -3.34
N CYS A 426 -21.54 6.20 -2.33
CA CYS A 426 -21.84 6.70 -0.98
C CYS A 426 -22.17 8.21 -1.01
N TYR A 427 -21.39 9.03 -1.72
CA TYR A 427 -21.63 10.46 -1.84
C TYR A 427 -22.99 10.78 -2.47
N ILE A 428 -23.30 10.16 -3.62
CA ILE A 428 -24.57 10.39 -4.33
C ILE A 428 -25.78 10.03 -3.45
N LYS A 429 -25.65 8.97 -2.65
CA LYS A 429 -26.74 8.43 -1.83
C LYS A 429 -26.93 9.18 -0.51
N LEU A 430 -25.84 9.53 0.18
CA LEU A 430 -25.87 10.11 1.51
C LEU A 430 -25.98 11.64 1.49
N VAL A 431 -25.35 12.31 0.53
CA VAL A 431 -25.36 13.78 0.45
C VAL A 431 -26.66 14.24 -0.23
N LYS A 432 -27.72 14.45 0.57
CA LYS A 432 -29.05 14.85 0.07
C LYS A 432 -29.22 16.36 -0.12
N LYS A 433 -28.34 17.17 0.47
CA LYS A 433 -28.40 18.64 0.43
C LYS A 433 -28.28 19.21 -0.98
N GLU A 434 -27.61 18.50 -1.88
CA GLU A 434 -27.43 18.91 -3.27
C GLU A 434 -28.45 18.24 -4.20
N SER A 435 -29.00 19.03 -5.13
CA SER A 435 -29.85 18.50 -6.21
C SER A 435 -29.05 17.56 -7.11
N MET A 436 -29.71 16.53 -7.66
CA MET A 436 -29.10 15.60 -8.63
C MET A 436 -28.60 16.30 -9.91
N LYS A 437 -29.02 17.53 -10.17
CA LYS A 437 -28.55 18.38 -11.27
C LYS A 437 -27.31 19.23 -10.90
N SER A 438 -26.81 19.14 -9.66
CA SER A 438 -25.58 19.83 -9.24
C SER A 438 -24.37 19.30 -10.02
N MET A 439 -23.45 20.19 -10.40
CA MET A 439 -22.21 19.83 -11.09
C MET A 439 -21.39 18.80 -10.30
N GLN A 440 -21.44 18.85 -8.97
CA GLN A 440 -20.73 17.91 -8.09
C GLN A 440 -21.33 16.50 -8.15
N LYS A 441 -22.66 16.37 -8.15
CA LYS A 441 -23.34 15.06 -8.30
C LYS A 441 -23.21 14.50 -9.71
N ILE A 442 -23.26 15.34 -10.74
CA ILE A 442 -22.98 14.92 -12.12
C ILE A 442 -21.54 14.41 -12.23
N GLY A 443 -20.58 15.13 -11.64
CA GLY A 443 -19.18 14.69 -11.54
C GLY A 443 -19.05 13.32 -10.86
N ALA A 444 -19.69 13.14 -9.70
CA ALA A 444 -19.67 11.86 -8.98
C ALA A 444 -20.34 10.72 -9.78
N MET A 445 -21.41 11.00 -10.52
CA MET A 445 -22.05 9.99 -11.40
C MET A 445 -21.15 9.60 -12.57
N ILE A 446 -20.48 10.56 -13.22
CA ILE A 446 -19.52 10.28 -14.29
C ILE A 446 -18.36 9.45 -13.71
N PHE A 447 -17.85 9.84 -12.54
CA PHE A 447 -16.75 9.15 -11.87
C PHE A 447 -17.10 7.71 -11.50
N LEU A 448 -18.33 7.46 -11.05
CA LEU A 448 -18.88 6.12 -10.81
C LEU A 448 -18.92 5.27 -12.09
N VAL A 449 -19.45 5.83 -13.19
CA VAL A 449 -19.56 5.11 -14.48
C VAL A 449 -18.18 4.78 -15.04
N ILE A 450 -17.24 5.74 -15.00
CA ILE A 450 -15.85 5.52 -15.40
C ILE A 450 -15.23 4.38 -14.56
N GLY A 451 -15.46 4.37 -13.25
CA GLY A 451 -15.00 3.30 -12.37
C GLY A 451 -15.50 1.91 -12.75
N ILE A 452 -16.79 1.78 -13.09
CA ILE A 452 -17.39 0.51 -13.51
C ILE A 452 -16.80 0.04 -14.84
N VAL A 453 -16.70 0.94 -15.82
CA VAL A 453 -16.10 0.63 -17.14
C VAL A 453 -14.64 0.23 -16.97
N PHE A 454 -13.88 0.96 -16.14
CA PHE A 454 -12.48 0.68 -15.87
C PHE A 454 -12.28 -0.67 -15.17
N MET A 455 -13.11 -1.01 -14.17
CA MET A 455 -13.06 -2.29 -13.46
C MET A 455 -13.31 -3.45 -14.42
N ILE A 456 -14.39 -3.39 -15.21
CA ILE A 456 -14.77 -4.46 -16.16
C ILE A 456 -13.72 -4.58 -17.27
N GLY A 457 -13.31 -3.46 -17.86
CA GLY A 457 -12.33 -3.43 -18.94
C GLY A 457 -10.99 -3.99 -18.51
N SER A 458 -10.43 -3.49 -17.41
CA SER A 458 -9.11 -3.93 -16.93
C SER A 458 -9.12 -5.39 -16.49
N MET A 459 -10.18 -5.84 -15.80
CA MET A 459 -10.32 -7.26 -15.43
C MET A 459 -10.40 -8.17 -16.65
N THR A 460 -11.16 -7.77 -17.66
CA THR A 460 -11.27 -8.55 -18.90
C THR A 460 -9.92 -8.66 -19.60
N LEU A 461 -9.15 -7.58 -19.67
CA LEU A 461 -7.82 -7.57 -20.30
C LEU A 461 -6.82 -8.44 -19.53
N ILE A 462 -6.80 -8.38 -18.19
CA ILE A 462 -5.90 -9.20 -17.36
C ILE A 462 -6.25 -10.68 -17.48
N VAL A 463 -7.54 -11.03 -17.41
CA VAL A 463 -7.98 -12.42 -17.57
C VAL A 463 -7.66 -12.93 -18.99
N PHE A 464 -7.83 -12.09 -20.00
CA PHE A 464 -7.47 -12.43 -21.38
C PHE A 464 -5.96 -12.68 -21.52
N ASP A 465 -5.11 -11.86 -20.89
CA ASP A 465 -3.66 -12.08 -20.88
C ASP A 465 -3.30 -13.40 -20.19
N TRP A 466 -3.89 -13.71 -19.03
CA TRP A 466 -3.64 -14.99 -18.35
C TRP A 466 -4.06 -16.22 -19.16
N ILE A 467 -5.09 -16.10 -20.00
CA ILE A 467 -5.54 -17.20 -20.87
C ILE A 467 -4.57 -17.41 -22.05
N HIS A 468 -4.07 -16.33 -22.64
CA HIS A 468 -3.23 -16.41 -23.85
C HIS A 468 -1.73 -16.53 -23.54
N ASN A 469 -1.31 -16.01 -22.39
CA ASN A 469 0.06 -16.01 -21.88
C ASN A 469 0.09 -16.63 -20.48
N PRO A 470 -0.18 -17.94 -20.34
CA PRO A 470 -0.26 -18.58 -19.04
C PRO A 470 1.07 -18.44 -18.28
N PRO A 471 1.01 -18.15 -16.97
CA PRO A 471 2.21 -18.00 -16.15
C PRO A 471 3.05 -19.28 -16.22
N GLY A 472 4.22 -19.20 -16.86
CA GLY A 472 5.13 -20.33 -17.12
C GLY A 472 5.43 -20.62 -18.59
N SER A 473 4.78 -19.94 -19.56
CA SER A 473 5.09 -20.11 -20.99
C SER A 473 6.26 -19.25 -21.49
N GLY A 474 6.74 -18.30 -20.69
CA GLY A 474 8.01 -17.61 -20.90
C GLY A 474 9.12 -18.40 -20.20
N GLY A 475 9.91 -19.15 -20.97
CA GLY A 475 11.04 -19.90 -20.44
C GLY A 475 12.14 -18.97 -19.92
N HIS A 476 12.58 -19.30 -18.69
CA HIS A 476 13.87 -19.02 -18.04
C HIS A 476 14.51 -17.64 -18.14
#